data_AF-A0A7C9D0T4-F1
#
_entry.id   AF-A0A7C9D0T4-F1
#
_cell.length_a   1.000
_cell.length_b   1.000
_cell.length_c   1.000
_cell.angle_alpha   90.00
_cell.angle_beta   90.00
_cell.angle_gamma   90.00
#
_symmetry.space_group_name_H-M   'P 1'
#
loop_
_entity.id
_entity.type
_entity.pdbx_description
1 polymer ?
#
loop_
_entity_poly.entity_id
_entity_poly.type
_entity_poly.pdbx_seq_one_letter_code
_entity_poly.pdbx_strand_id
1 'polypeptide(L)'
;QNIVSTSIADPNDPRIAELEKMEEKKAEIDRKADALVRRELWAGLGYMVVQTAAFMRLTFWELSWDVMEPICFYVTSFYFMLGYAFFLRTSKEPSFEGFFQSRF
;
A
#
# COMPACT_ATOMS: atom_id res chain seq x y z
N GLN A 1 -3.94 37.21 -17.77
CA GLN A 1 -4.46 37.62 -16.44
C GLN A 1 -5.87 37.07 -16.28
N ASN A 2 -6.05 36.15 -15.34
CA ASN A 2 -7.24 35.92 -14.50
C ASN A 2 -8.62 35.75 -15.15
N ILE A 3 -8.85 34.65 -15.88
CA ILE A 3 -10.22 34.20 -16.23
C ILE A 3 -10.77 33.09 -15.32
N VAL A 4 -9.97 32.57 -14.39
CA VAL A 4 -10.39 31.50 -13.44
C VAL A 4 -10.67 32.05 -12.04
N SER A 5 -10.33 33.32 -11.75
CA SER A 5 -10.32 33.84 -10.38
C SER A 5 -11.63 34.50 -9.91
N THR A 6 -12.66 34.59 -10.76
CA THR A 6 -13.90 35.36 -10.47
C THR A 6 -15.17 34.51 -10.32
N SER A 7 -15.06 33.18 -10.20
CA SER A 7 -16.20 32.33 -9.80
C SER A 7 -16.08 31.86 -8.35
N ILE A 8 -15.34 32.58 -7.51
CA ILE A 8 -15.33 32.34 -6.07
C ILE A 8 -16.68 32.84 -5.52
N ALA A 9 -17.47 31.88 -5.04
CA ALA A 9 -18.52 32.03 -4.04
C ALA A 9 -19.74 32.89 -4.43
N ASP A 10 -20.67 32.30 -5.18
CA ASP A 10 -22.06 32.46 -4.75
C ASP A 10 -22.27 31.45 -3.59
N PRO A 11 -22.47 31.89 -2.34
CA PRO A 11 -22.66 31.00 -1.21
C PRO A 11 -23.91 30.12 -1.33
N ASN A 12 -24.76 30.35 -2.33
CA ASN A 12 -25.96 29.56 -2.65
C ASN A 12 -25.78 28.70 -3.93
N ASP A 13 -24.56 28.50 -4.41
CA ASP A 13 -24.29 27.67 -5.60
C ASP A 13 -24.57 26.18 -5.29
N PRO A 14 -25.49 25.51 -6.02
CA PRO A 14 -25.81 24.10 -5.78
C PRO A 14 -24.60 23.15 -5.92
N ARG A 15 -23.52 23.60 -6.56
CA ARG A 15 -22.26 22.85 -6.65
C ARG A 15 -21.56 22.67 -5.31
N ILE A 16 -21.71 23.60 -4.34
CA ILE A 16 -21.07 23.48 -3.02
C ILE A 16 -21.68 22.32 -2.23
N ALA A 17 -23.02 22.20 -2.25
CA ALA A 17 -23.72 21.09 -1.61
C ALA A 17 -23.45 19.73 -2.29
N GLU A 18 -23.25 19.72 -3.62
CA GLU A 18 -22.81 18.52 -4.34
C GLU A 18 -21.36 18.14 -3.99
N LEU A 19 -20.46 19.12 -3.86
CA LEU A 19 -19.08 18.90 -3.44
C LEU A 19 -18.98 18.33 -2.02
N GLU A 20 -19.72 18.89 -1.06
CA GLU A 20 -19.77 18.38 0.32
C GLU A 20 -20.18 16.90 0.36
N LYS A 21 -21.25 16.54 -0.38
CA LYS A 21 -21.67 15.13 -0.51
C LYS A 21 -20.61 14.23 -1.15
N MET A 22 -19.84 14.74 -2.11
CA MET A 22 -18.77 13.96 -2.74
C MET A 22 -17.57 13.81 -1.81
N GLU A 23 -17.25 14.82 -1.00
CA GLU A 23 -16.18 14.75 0.00
C GLU A 23 -16.51 13.77 1.12
N GLU A 24 -17.75 13.74 1.61
CA GLU A 24 -18.20 12.76 2.59
C GLU A 24 -18.05 11.32 2.07
N LYS A 25 -18.48 11.07 0.83
CA LYS A 25 -18.33 9.75 0.18
C LYS A 25 -16.87 9.38 -0.03
N LYS A 26 -16.04 10.34 -0.46
CA LYS A 26 -14.60 10.12 -0.63
C LYS A 26 -13.95 9.76 0.72
N ALA A 27 -14.27 10.49 1.79
CA ALA A 27 -13.74 10.22 3.12
C ALA A 27 -14.12 8.82 3.63
N GLU A 28 -15.34 8.35 3.34
CA GLU A 28 -15.75 6.99 3.68
C GLU A 28 -14.93 5.92 2.93
N ILE A 29 -14.67 6.14 1.65
CA ILE A 29 -13.87 5.25 0.80
C ILE A 29 -12.41 5.24 1.24
N ASP A 30 -11.82 6.41 1.48
CA ASP A 30 -10.44 6.55 1.94
C ASP A 30 -10.23 5.81 3.28
N ARG A 31 -11.17 5.98 4.23
CA ARG A 31 -11.12 5.25 5.52
C ARG A 31 -11.16 3.74 5.33
N LYS A 32 -11.95 3.23 4.37
CA LYS A 32 -12.02 1.80 4.06
C LYS A 32 -10.72 1.31 3.41
N ALA A 33 -10.16 2.09 2.47
CA ALA A 33 -8.89 1.77 1.82
C ALA A 33 -7.74 1.69 2.84
N ASP A 34 -7.65 2.64 3.76
CA ASP A 34 -6.63 2.66 4.81
C ASP A 34 -6.69 1.42 5.70
N ALA A 35 -7.90 1.00 6.09
CA ALA A 35 -8.08 -0.20 6.90
C ALA A 35 -7.63 -1.46 6.16
N LEU A 36 -7.89 -1.55 4.85
CA LEU A 36 -7.47 -2.67 4.01
C LEU A 36 -5.94 -2.71 3.85
N VAL A 37 -5.31 -1.57 3.56
CA VAL A 37 -3.85 -1.48 3.41
C VAL A 37 -3.15 -1.84 4.71
N ARG A 38 -3.63 -1.33 5.85
CA ARG A 38 -3.06 -1.67 7.17
C ARG A 38 -3.18 -3.16 7.45
N ARG A 39 -4.31 -3.78 7.11
CA ARG A 39 -4.50 -5.24 7.27
C ARG A 39 -3.51 -6.02 6.40
N GLU A 40 -3.33 -5.61 5.15
CA GLU A 40 -2.37 -6.24 4.23
C GLU A 40 -0.93 -6.14 4.76
N LEU A 41 -0.53 -4.98 5.28
CA LEU A 41 0.79 -4.78 5.89
C LEU A 41 1.00 -5.69 7.11
N TRP A 42 0.02 -5.78 8.01
CA TRP A 42 0.09 -6.67 9.17
C TRP A 42 0.12 -8.15 8.78
N ALA A 43 -0.65 -8.54 7.76
CA ALA A 43 -0.63 -9.89 7.21
C ALA A 43 0.74 -10.23 6.60
N GLY A 44 1.32 -9.31 5.81
CA GLY A 44 2.65 -9.44 5.23
C GLY A 44 3.74 -9.57 6.29
N LEU A 45 3.68 -8.77 7.37
CA LEU A 45 4.60 -8.87 8.50
C LEU A 45 4.47 -10.23 9.21
N GLY A 46 3.25 -10.68 9.48
CA GLY A 46 3.01 -11.99 10.09
C GLY A 46 3.56 -13.14 9.22
N TYR A 47 3.36 -13.06 7.91
CA TYR A 47 3.90 -14.01 6.95
C TYR A 47 5.44 -14.04 6.95
N MET A 48 6.11 -12.88 6.98
CA MET A 48 7.59 -12.83 7.07
C MET A 48 8.12 -13.47 8.36
N VAL A 49 7.45 -13.25 9.50
CA VAL A 49 7.83 -13.84 10.78
C VAL A 49 7.66 -15.36 10.73
N VAL A 50 6.51 -15.85 10.26
CA VAL A 50 6.23 -17.29 10.15
C VAL A 50 7.20 -17.96 9.18
N GLN A 51 7.49 -17.34 8.03
CA GLN A 51 8.48 -17.85 7.08
C GLN A 51 9.86 -17.95 7.73
N THR A 52 10.30 -16.91 8.43
CA THR A 52 11.63 -16.90 9.07
C THR A 52 11.73 -17.99 10.12
N ALA A 53 10.69 -18.17 10.94
CA ALA A 53 10.62 -19.26 11.91
C ALA A 53 10.62 -20.64 11.24
N ALA A 54 9.93 -20.80 10.12
CA ALA A 54 9.92 -22.04 9.35
C ALA A 54 11.31 -22.36 8.77
N PHE A 55 12.01 -21.37 8.20
CA PHE A 55 13.38 -21.56 7.72
C PHE A 55 14.37 -21.85 8.84
N MET A 56 14.24 -21.19 10.00
CA MET A 56 15.05 -21.53 11.17
C MET A 56 14.80 -22.98 11.59
N ARG A 57 13.53 -23.39 11.69
CA ARG A 57 13.19 -24.77 12.04
C ARG A 57 13.75 -25.76 11.03
N LEU A 58 13.57 -25.53 9.73
CA LEU A 58 14.08 -26.40 8.67
C LEU A 58 15.60 -26.51 8.70
N THR A 59 16.32 -25.39 8.82
CA THR A 59 17.80 -25.34 8.84
C THR A 59 18.41 -26.08 10.04
N PHE A 60 17.71 -26.13 11.18
CA PHE A 60 18.26 -26.73 12.40
C PHE A 60 17.74 -28.15 12.69
N TRP A 61 16.54 -28.51 12.22
CA TRP A 61 15.94 -29.82 12.54
C TRP A 61 15.99 -30.84 11.41
N GLU A 62 15.75 -30.43 10.15
CA GLU A 62 15.43 -31.38 9.08
C GLU A 62 16.42 -31.33 7.90
N LEU A 63 16.84 -30.13 7.50
CA LEU A 63 17.74 -29.90 6.36
C LEU A 63 19.01 -29.19 6.84
N SER A 64 20.18 -29.73 6.48
CA SER A 64 21.45 -29.02 6.67
C SER A 64 21.45 -27.68 5.93
N TRP A 65 22.27 -26.75 6.44
CA TRP A 65 22.46 -25.41 5.90
C TRP A 65 22.73 -25.37 4.38
N ASP A 66 23.45 -26.37 3.85
CA ASP A 66 23.79 -26.52 2.42
C ASP A 66 22.56 -26.61 1.49
N VAL A 67 21.45 -27.21 1.96
CA VAL A 67 20.22 -27.33 1.16
C VAL A 67 19.38 -26.05 1.25
N MET A 68 19.46 -25.34 2.38
CA MET A 68 18.67 -24.13 2.62
C MET A 68 19.25 -22.90 1.91
N GLU A 69 20.56 -22.87 1.65
CA GLU A 69 21.25 -21.79 0.94
C GLU A 69 20.63 -21.45 -0.43
N PRO A 70 20.48 -22.39 -1.38
CA PRO A 70 19.86 -22.09 -2.68
C PRO A 70 18.37 -21.74 -2.55
N ILE A 71 17.65 -22.33 -1.59
CA ILE A 71 16.21 -22.08 -1.38
C ILE A 71 15.99 -20.63 -0.95
N CYS A 72 16.72 -20.16 0.07
CA CYS A 72 16.64 -18.78 0.55
C CYS A 72 17.00 -17.78 -0.55
N PHE A 73 17.98 -18.11 -1.39
CA PHE A 73 18.38 -17.28 -2.52
C PHE A 73 17.23 -17.10 -3.54
N TYR A 74 16.59 -18.18 -3.97
CA TYR A 74 15.47 -18.11 -4.91
C TYR A 74 14.24 -17.44 -4.33
N VAL A 75 13.91 -17.70 -3.06
CA VAL A 75 12.77 -17.06 -2.38
C VAL A 75 12.96 -15.54 -2.30
N THR A 76 14.17 -15.10 -1.93
CA THR A 76 14.49 -13.66 -1.88
C THR A 76 14.43 -13.03 -3.27
N SER A 77 14.95 -13.72 -4.29
CA SER A 77 14.88 -13.26 -5.68
C SER A 77 13.43 -13.11 -6.15
N PHE A 78 12.56 -14.06 -5.78
CA PHE A 78 11.14 -14.01 -6.09
C PHE A 78 10.44 -12.84 -5.39
N TYR A 79 10.74 -12.55 -4.12
CA TYR A 79 10.21 -11.35 -3.46
C TYR A 79 10.62 -10.07 -4.15
N PHE A 80 11.87 -9.97 -4.60
CA PHE A 80 12.33 -8.81 -5.35
C PHE A 80 11.56 -8.67 -6.68
N MET A 81 11.35 -9.77 -7.41
CA MET A 81 10.55 -9.78 -8.63
C MET A 81 9.09 -9.36 -8.36
N LEU A 82 8.47 -9.86 -7.28
CA LEU A 82 7.12 -9.47 -6.89
C LEU A 82 7.04 -7.98 -6.51
N GLY A 83 8.01 -7.47 -5.75
CA GLY A 83 8.09 -6.05 -5.42
C GLY A 83 8.24 -5.17 -6.67
N TYR A 84 9.08 -5.60 -7.62
CA TYR A 84 9.26 -4.91 -8.89
C TYR A 84 8.01 -4.98 -9.78
N ALA A 85 7.37 -6.14 -9.88
CA ALA A 85 6.12 -6.32 -10.61
C ALA A 85 4.98 -5.49 -9.99
N PHE A 86 4.91 -5.43 -8.65
CA PHE A 86 3.96 -4.58 -7.93
C PHE A 86 4.21 -3.09 -8.22
N PHE A 87 5.47 -2.66 -8.19
CA PHE A 87 5.86 -1.30 -8.56
C PHE A 87 5.42 -0.95 -9.99
N LEU A 88 5.71 -1.83 -10.97
CA LEU A 88 5.28 -1.66 -12.36
C LEU A 88 3.76 -1.65 -12.52
N ARG A 89 3.03 -2.50 -11.77
CA ARG A 89 1.58 -2.62 -11.88
C ARG A 89 0.84 -1.45 -11.24
N THR A 90 1.32 -0.96 -10.11
CA THR A 90 0.61 0.03 -9.30
C THR A 90 1.06 1.46 -9.63
N SER A 91 2.23 1.66 -10.26
CA SER A 91 2.80 2.97 -10.67
C SER A 91 2.70 4.07 -9.61
N LYS A 92 2.57 3.67 -8.35
CA LYS A 92 2.54 4.51 -7.18
C LYS A 92 3.59 3.96 -6.23
N GLU A 93 4.44 4.87 -5.80
CA GLU A 93 5.47 4.61 -4.80
C GLU A 93 4.82 3.90 -3.61
N PRO A 94 5.38 2.77 -3.15
CA PRO A 94 5.00 2.19 -1.86
C PRO A 94 5.60 3.08 -0.75
N SER A 95 5.16 4.33 -0.72
CA SER A 95 5.54 5.32 0.26
C SER A 95 4.29 5.65 1.07
N PHE A 96 4.41 5.51 2.38
CA PHE A 96 3.42 5.98 3.34
C PHE A 96 3.13 7.49 3.16
N GLU A 97 4.07 8.24 2.55
CA GLU A 97 3.94 9.67 2.24
C GLU A 97 3.21 9.94 0.92
N GLY A 98 3.29 9.03 -0.07
CA GLY A 98 2.54 9.16 -1.33
C GLY A 98 1.02 9.11 -1.15
N PHE A 99 0.55 8.53 -0.05
CA PHE A 99 -0.85 8.52 0.38
C PHE A 99 -1.25 9.80 1.14
N PHE A 100 -0.31 10.43 1.86
CA PHE A 100 -0.59 11.61 2.70
C PHE A 100 -0.57 12.93 1.91
N GLN A 101 0.21 13.00 0.83
CA GLN A 101 0.43 14.25 0.07
C GLN A 101 -0.65 14.58 -0.95
N SER A 102 -1.55 13.66 -1.35
CA SER A 102 -2.62 14.01 -2.31
C SER A 102 -3.85 14.67 -1.65
N ARG A 103 -3.71 15.16 -0.42
CA ARG A 103 -4.82 15.72 0.37
C ARG A 103 -4.55 17.12 0.95
N PHE A 104 -3.56 17.83 0.41
CA PHE A 104 -3.42 19.28 0.51
C PHE A 104 -3.09 19.88 -0.86
#